data_AF-A0A3A4QPK1-F1
#
_entry.id   AF-A0A3A4QPK1-F1
#
_cell.length_a   1.000
_cell.length_b   1.000
_cell.length_c   1.000
_cell.angle_alpha   90.00
_cell.angle_beta   90.00
_cell.angle_gamma   90.00
#
_symmetry.space_group_name_H-M   'P 1'
#
loop_
_entity.id
_entity.type
_entity.pdbx_description
1 polymer ?
#
loop_
_entity_poly.entity_id
_entity_poly.type
_entity_poly.pdbx_seq_one_letter_code
_entity_poly.pdbx_strand_id
1 'polypeptide(L)'
;MFNYDWFHGSPFEEQRAEARQRCARAHYPDLDPDALEENEDFSRFREELEVRALIYLRDGFSYEIKSLADVASRSHLTFECEPVDDQYKVGAFIVTVPFDEIVRVEIFAVHPSEKPSDLPQITGFRSHPDRNPDRNPERTPEHAHSHD
;
A
#
# COMPACT_ATOMS: atom_id res chain seq x y z
N MET A 1 -2.67 -14.53 8.04
CA MET A 1 -3.71 -13.56 8.44
C MET A 1 -3.03 -12.50 9.28
N PHE A 2 -3.24 -11.22 8.99
CA PHE A 2 -2.63 -10.14 9.77
C PHE A 2 -3.26 -10.07 11.16
N ASN A 3 -2.46 -9.79 12.18
CA ASN A 3 -2.89 -9.72 13.58
C ASN A 3 -1.89 -8.88 14.39
N TYR A 4 -2.13 -8.76 15.70
CA TYR A 4 -1.27 -7.99 16.61
C TYR A 4 0.20 -8.42 16.52
N ASP A 5 0.47 -9.72 16.63
CA ASP A 5 1.84 -10.27 16.64
C ASP A 5 2.56 -10.08 15.30
N TRP A 6 1.82 -10.01 14.19
CA TRP A 6 2.41 -9.73 12.89
C TRP A 6 2.97 -8.31 12.83
N PHE A 7 2.20 -7.30 13.26
CA PHE A 7 2.60 -5.89 13.22
C PHE A 7 3.54 -5.46 14.35
N HIS A 8 3.41 -6.05 15.54
CA HIS A 8 4.20 -5.69 16.74
C HIS A 8 5.31 -6.69 17.06
N GLY A 9 5.42 -7.78 16.29
CA GLY A 9 6.46 -8.78 16.43
C GLY A 9 7.54 -8.68 15.33
N SER A 10 8.38 -9.70 15.26
CA SER A 10 9.46 -9.77 14.26
C SER A 10 9.00 -9.79 12.80
N PRO A 11 7.85 -10.36 12.40
CA PRO A 11 7.49 -10.48 10.99
C PRO A 11 7.44 -9.15 10.23
N PHE A 12 6.90 -8.10 10.86
CA PHE A 12 6.84 -6.77 10.23
C PHE A 12 8.23 -6.17 10.02
N GLU A 13 9.08 -6.24 11.04
CA GLU A 13 10.46 -5.73 10.95
C GLU A 13 11.32 -6.56 9.97
N GLU A 14 11.14 -7.87 9.91
CA GLU A 14 11.79 -8.75 8.94
C GLU A 14 11.43 -8.36 7.51
N GLN A 15 10.15 -8.08 7.22
CA GLN A 15 9.75 -7.62 5.89
C GLN A 15 10.30 -6.23 5.56
N ARG A 16 10.39 -5.33 6.54
CA ARG A 16 11.03 -4.01 6.34
C ARG A 16 12.51 -4.14 6.03
N ALA A 17 13.23 -4.99 6.75
CA ALA A 17 14.64 -5.28 6.51
C ALA A 17 14.86 -5.91 5.12
N GLU A 18 14.01 -6.87 4.74
CA GLU A 18 14.07 -7.52 3.42
C GLU A 18 13.82 -6.53 2.28
N ALA A 19 12.81 -5.64 2.40
CA ALA A 19 12.53 -4.62 1.40
C ALA A 19 13.74 -3.69 1.18
N ARG A 20 14.36 -3.25 2.27
CA ARG A 20 15.58 -2.44 2.25
C ARG A 20 16.75 -3.18 1.59
N GLN A 21 17.00 -4.43 1.98
CA GLN A 21 18.08 -5.24 1.40
C GLN A 21 17.87 -5.45 -0.11
N ARG A 22 16.65 -5.75 -0.54
CA ARG A 22 16.32 -5.94 -1.97
C ARG A 22 16.49 -4.67 -2.78
N CYS A 23 16.04 -3.54 -2.25
CA CYS A 23 16.20 -2.25 -2.91
C CYS A 23 17.69 -1.89 -3.08
N ALA A 24 18.50 -2.03 -2.02
CA ALA A 24 19.94 -1.81 -2.10
C ALA A 24 20.61 -2.74 -3.12
N ARG A 25 20.28 -4.03 -3.12
CA ARG A 25 20.82 -4.99 -4.11
C ARG A 25 20.44 -4.65 -5.54
N ALA A 26 19.23 -4.15 -5.77
CA ALA A 26 18.79 -3.72 -7.08
C ALA A 26 19.53 -2.46 -7.57
N HIS A 27 19.97 -1.59 -6.65
CA HIS A 27 20.76 -0.40 -6.98
C HIS A 27 22.22 -0.72 -7.36
N TYR A 28 22.76 -1.84 -6.85
CA TYR A 28 24.11 -2.31 -7.15
C TYR A 28 24.10 -3.69 -7.85
N PRO A 29 23.55 -3.79 -9.07
CA PRO A 29 23.39 -5.08 -9.75
C PRO A 29 24.72 -5.73 -10.15
N ASP A 30 25.78 -4.94 -10.27
CA ASP A 30 27.10 -5.38 -10.72
C ASP A 30 28.03 -5.84 -9.58
N LEU A 31 27.63 -5.64 -8.32
CA LEU A 31 28.40 -6.11 -7.18
C LEU A 31 28.15 -7.61 -6.96
N ASP A 32 29.24 -8.35 -6.74
CA ASP A 32 29.20 -9.76 -6.37
C ASP A 32 28.44 -9.92 -5.03
N PRO A 33 27.43 -10.82 -4.93
CA PRO A 33 26.68 -11.04 -3.69
C PRO A 33 27.55 -11.26 -2.45
N ASP A 34 28.69 -11.94 -2.59
CA ASP A 34 29.60 -12.22 -1.48
C ASP A 34 30.41 -10.99 -1.04
N ALA A 35 30.54 -9.98 -1.92
CA ALA A 35 31.26 -8.74 -1.65
C ALA A 35 30.35 -7.57 -1.22
N LEU A 36 29.03 -7.75 -1.26
CA LEU A 36 28.07 -6.68 -0.93
C LEU A 36 28.21 -6.18 0.51
N GLU A 37 28.41 -7.09 1.47
CA GLU A 37 28.48 -6.73 2.89
C GLU A 37 29.78 -6.00 3.25
N GLU A 38 30.83 -6.18 2.45
CA GLU A 38 32.12 -5.50 2.63
C GLU A 38 32.17 -4.15 1.89
N ASN A 39 31.19 -3.87 1.02
CA ASN A 39 31.13 -2.63 0.28
C ASN A 39 30.53 -1.50 1.13
N GLU A 40 31.34 -0.48 1.43
CA GLU A 40 30.93 0.66 2.25
C GLU A 40 29.81 1.49 1.59
N ASP A 41 29.83 1.63 0.26
CA ASP A 41 28.80 2.38 -0.47
C ASP A 41 27.46 1.65 -0.45
N PHE A 42 27.46 0.32 -0.61
CA PHE A 42 26.26 -0.52 -0.47
C PHE A 42 25.66 -0.39 0.93
N SER A 43 26.50 -0.50 1.96
CA SER A 43 26.06 -0.41 3.36
C SER A 43 25.47 0.96 3.66
N ARG A 44 26.14 2.03 3.23
CA ARG A 44 25.66 3.41 3.39
C ARG A 44 24.33 3.64 2.65
N PHE A 45 24.23 3.25 1.39
CA PHE A 45 23.00 3.39 0.61
C PHE A 45 21.85 2.65 1.27
N ARG A 46 22.08 1.41 1.72
CA ARG A 46 21.07 0.59 2.42
C ARG A 46 20.56 1.28 3.68
N GLU A 47 21.43 1.92 4.45
CA GLU A 47 21.06 2.66 5.67
C GLU A 47 20.27 3.94 5.38
N GLU A 48 20.54 4.60 4.25
CA GLU A 48 19.82 5.80 3.79
C GLU A 48 18.41 5.50 3.28
N LEU A 49 18.07 4.24 3.00
CA LEU A 49 16.75 3.85 2.51
C LEU A 49 15.65 4.00 3.57
N GLU A 50 14.60 4.72 3.19
CA GLU A 50 13.34 4.80 3.89
C GLU A 50 12.44 3.61 3.52
N VAL A 51 11.85 2.97 4.53
CA VAL A 51 10.92 1.86 4.32
C VAL A 51 9.51 2.32 4.63
N ARG A 52 8.62 2.16 3.66
CA ARG A 52 7.21 2.54 3.74
C ARG A 52 6.33 1.29 3.75
N ALA A 53 5.24 1.35 4.51
CA ALA A 53 4.28 0.27 4.62
C ALA A 53 2.88 0.77 4.25
N LEU A 54 2.24 0.10 3.30
CA LEU A 54 0.86 0.35 2.88
C LEU A 54 -0.02 -0.79 3.36
N ILE A 55 -1.17 -0.48 3.93
CA ILE A 55 -2.23 -1.45 4.19
C ILE A 55 -3.40 -1.21 3.25
N TYR A 56 -4.02 -2.30 2.81
CA TYR A 56 -5.22 -2.30 1.99
C TYR A 56 -6.33 -2.95 2.78
N LEU A 57 -7.47 -2.28 2.81
CA LEU A 57 -8.67 -2.73 3.50
C LEU A 57 -9.67 -3.34 2.52
N ARG A 58 -10.56 -4.18 3.05
CA ARG A 58 -11.60 -4.87 2.28
C ARG A 58 -12.61 -3.91 1.64
N ASP A 59 -12.84 -2.76 2.27
CA ASP A 59 -13.71 -1.69 1.76
C ASP A 59 -13.12 -0.90 0.58
N GLY A 60 -11.86 -1.18 0.22
CA GLY A 60 -11.16 -0.54 -0.89
C GLY A 60 -10.31 0.66 -0.48
N PHE A 61 -10.31 1.08 0.81
CA PHE A 61 -9.40 2.09 1.30
C PHE A 61 -7.98 1.53 1.48
N SER A 62 -7.00 2.44 1.38
CA SER A 62 -5.60 2.12 1.64
C SER A 62 -4.96 3.23 2.44
N TYR A 63 -4.04 2.87 3.34
CA TYR A 63 -3.34 3.81 4.18
C TYR A 63 -1.84 3.52 4.19
N GLU A 64 -1.03 4.57 4.22
CA GLU A 64 0.39 4.46 4.57
C GLU A 64 0.56 4.55 6.09
N ILE A 65 1.18 3.54 6.66
CA ILE A 65 1.58 3.55 8.07
C ILE A 65 2.84 4.42 8.19
N LYS A 66 2.73 5.52 8.93
CA LYS A 66 3.88 6.34 9.36
C LYS A 66 4.48 5.81 10.66
N SER A 67 3.63 5.57 11.65
CA SER A 67 4.03 5.03 12.94
C SER A 67 2.94 4.10 13.49
N LEU A 68 3.34 3.04 14.18
CA LEU A 68 2.39 2.22 14.94
C LEU A 68 2.10 2.93 16.27
N ALA A 69 0.83 3.07 16.60
CA ALA A 69 0.45 3.62 17.89
C ALA A 69 0.51 2.53 18.95
N ASP A 70 1.12 2.82 20.10
CA ASP A 70 1.16 1.91 21.24
C ASP A 70 -0.18 1.91 21.97
N VAL A 71 -1.16 1.21 21.37
CA VAL A 71 -2.49 1.00 21.94
C VAL A 71 -2.70 -0.50 22.07
N ALA A 72 -2.80 -0.97 23.31
CA ALA A 72 -2.98 -2.39 23.62
C ALA A 72 -4.37 -2.89 23.18
N SER A 73 -4.49 -3.25 21.90
CA SER A 73 -5.67 -3.84 21.28
C SER A 73 -5.28 -5.12 20.56
N ARG A 74 -5.90 -6.25 20.92
CA ARG A 74 -5.65 -7.53 20.25
C ARG A 74 -6.50 -7.77 19.00
N SER A 75 -7.49 -6.91 18.73
CA SER A 75 -8.42 -7.07 17.60
C SER A 75 -8.31 -5.96 16.55
N HIS A 76 -7.55 -4.89 16.83
CA HIS A 76 -7.38 -3.77 15.91
C HIS A 76 -5.91 -3.37 15.79
N LEU A 77 -5.55 -2.86 14.61
CA LEU A 77 -4.33 -2.11 14.38
C LEU A 77 -4.64 -0.63 14.56
N THR A 78 -3.87 0.07 15.40
CA THR A 78 -3.92 1.53 15.51
C THR A 78 -2.59 2.11 15.03
N PHE A 79 -2.65 3.08 14.13
CA PHE A 79 -1.46 3.65 13.51
C PHE A 79 -1.70 5.09 13.08
N GLU A 80 -0.60 5.84 12.94
CA GLU A 80 -0.58 7.15 12.33
C GLU A 80 -0.43 7.02 10.81
N CYS A 81 -1.18 7.81 10.06
CA CYS A 81 -1.03 7.96 8.61
C CYS A 81 -0.97 9.44 8.20
N GLU A 82 -0.39 9.70 7.03
CA GLU A 82 -0.38 11.03 6.42
C GLU A 82 -1.46 11.12 5.32
N PRO A 83 -2.30 12.16 5.31
CA PRO A 83 -3.28 12.35 4.26
C PRO A 83 -2.57 12.70 2.94
N VAL A 84 -3.10 12.19 1.84
CA VAL A 84 -2.60 12.50 0.49
C VAL A 84 -2.88 13.95 0.11
N ASP A 85 -3.94 14.54 0.68
CA ASP A 85 -4.37 15.91 0.40
C ASP A 85 -3.53 16.93 1.19
N ASP A 86 -2.87 17.83 0.46
CA ASP A 86 -2.03 18.91 0.97
C ASP A 86 -2.76 19.83 1.96
N GLN A 87 -4.08 19.98 1.84
CA GLN A 87 -4.88 20.82 2.74
C GLN A 87 -4.94 20.27 4.16
N TYR A 88 -4.66 18.97 4.34
CA TYR A 88 -4.77 18.27 5.61
C TYR A 88 -3.40 17.88 6.21
N LYS A 89 -2.28 18.27 5.58
CA LYS A 89 -0.90 17.96 6.04
C LYS A 89 -0.45 18.67 7.34
N VAL A 90 -1.35 19.37 8.02
CA VAL A 90 -1.04 20.14 9.25
C VAL A 90 -1.27 19.31 10.52
N GLY A 91 -1.76 18.06 10.42
CA GLY A 91 -2.07 17.22 11.58
C GLY A 91 -1.64 15.76 11.43
N ALA A 92 -1.61 15.06 12.57
CA ALA A 92 -1.43 13.60 12.64
C ALA A 92 -2.81 12.91 12.61
N PHE A 93 -2.99 11.94 11.72
CA PHE A 93 -4.22 11.16 11.63
C PHE A 93 -4.00 9.80 12.26
N ILE A 94 -4.74 9.50 13.32
CA ILE A 94 -4.73 8.19 13.95
C ILE A 94 -5.90 7.38 13.42
N VAL A 95 -5.59 6.24 12.80
CA VAL A 95 -6.55 5.32 12.21
C VAL A 95 -6.53 4.02 13.03
N THR A 96 -7.72 3.51 13.34
CA THR A 96 -7.88 2.19 13.99
C THR A 96 -8.73 1.30 13.08
N VAL A 97 -8.17 0.15 12.67
CA VAL A 97 -8.82 -0.79 11.77
C VAL A 97 -8.85 -2.19 12.39
N PRO A 98 -9.95 -2.95 12.25
CA PRO A 98 -9.96 -4.36 12.60
C PRO A 98 -8.95 -5.15 11.77
N PHE A 99 -8.26 -6.12 12.38
CA PHE A 99 -7.26 -6.93 11.65
C PHE A 99 -7.87 -7.75 10.51
N ASP A 100 -9.12 -8.17 10.65
CA ASP A 100 -9.85 -8.96 9.64
C ASP A 100 -10.27 -8.14 8.42
N GLU A 101 -10.25 -6.80 8.51
CA GLU A 101 -10.47 -5.91 7.38
C GLU A 101 -9.21 -5.72 6.52
N ILE A 102 -8.01 -6.04 7.04
CA ILE A 102 -6.76 -5.93 6.30
C ILE A 102 -6.64 -7.10 5.32
N VAL A 103 -6.69 -6.78 4.02
CA VAL A 103 -6.61 -7.78 2.96
C VAL A 103 -5.20 -7.92 2.37
N ARG A 104 -4.37 -6.88 2.48
CA ARG A 104 -2.99 -6.87 1.99
C ARG A 104 -2.14 -5.85 2.73
N VAL A 105 -0.87 -6.17 2.92
CA VAL A 105 0.16 -5.23 3.36
C VAL A 105 1.27 -5.25 2.31
N GLU A 106 1.68 -4.07 1.83
CA GLU A 106 2.82 -3.89 0.95
C GLU A 106 3.91 -3.12 1.69
N ILE A 107 5.15 -3.59 1.59
CA ILE A 107 6.31 -2.96 2.21
C ILE A 107 7.36 -2.77 1.13
N PHE A 108 7.84 -1.54 0.98
CA PHE A 108 8.82 -1.18 -0.02
C PHE A 108 9.81 -0.17 0.53
N ALA A 109 11.01 -0.16 -0.03
CA ALA A 109 12.07 0.78 0.33
C ALA A 109 12.32 1.75 -0.82
N VAL A 110 12.61 3.01 -0.47
CA VAL A 110 12.90 4.09 -1.42
C VAL A 110 14.05 4.93 -0.90
N HIS A 111 14.87 5.46 -1.80
CA HIS A 111 15.89 6.43 -1.44
C HIS A 111 15.26 7.83 -1.36
N PRO A 112 15.50 8.65 -0.31
CA PRO A 112 14.84 9.95 -0.14
C PRO A 112 15.08 10.94 -1.29
N SER A 113 16.23 10.83 -1.97
CA SER A 113 16.56 11.66 -3.14
C SER A 113 15.90 11.16 -4.44
N GLU A 114 15.53 9.89 -4.50
CA GLU A 114 14.75 9.34 -5.59
C GLU A 114 13.29 9.77 -5.37
N LYS A 115 12.93 10.92 -5.94
CA LYS A 115 11.51 11.27 -6.08
C LYS A 115 10.87 10.11 -6.83
N PRO A 116 9.87 9.41 -6.26
CA PRO A 116 9.08 8.47 -7.03
C PRO A 116 8.46 9.31 -8.14
N SER A 117 8.99 9.21 -9.37
CA SER A 117 8.48 9.98 -10.51
C SER A 117 7.03 9.64 -10.79
N ASP A 118 6.58 8.50 -10.28
CA ASP A 118 5.20 8.21 -9.92
C ASP A 118 5.25 7.57 -8.54
N LEU A 119 4.74 8.23 -7.48
CA LEU A 119 4.19 7.47 -6.35
C LEU A 119 3.28 6.44 -7.01
N PRO A 120 3.42 5.11 -6.75
CA PRO A 120 2.62 4.11 -7.44
C PRO A 120 1.19 4.59 -7.42
N GLN A 121 0.68 4.94 -8.60
CA GLN A 121 -0.63 5.55 -8.72
C GLN A 121 -1.56 4.46 -8.20
N ILE A 122 -2.05 4.63 -6.97
CA ILE A 122 -2.82 3.61 -6.27
C ILE A 122 -4.06 3.38 -7.13
N THR A 123 -4.08 2.33 -7.93
CA THR A 123 -5.12 2.09 -8.95
C THR A 123 -6.51 1.78 -8.34
N GLY A 124 -6.63 1.88 -7.01
CA GLY A 124 -7.89 1.83 -6.26
C GLY A 124 -8.71 3.12 -6.31
N PHE A 125 -8.23 4.21 -6.92
CA PHE A 125 -9.03 5.42 -7.12
C PHE A 125 -10.15 5.21 -8.15
N ARG A 126 -11.26 4.61 -7.75
CA ARG A 126 -12.57 4.98 -8.28
C ARG A 126 -13.18 6.02 -7.36
N SER A 127 -12.98 7.29 -7.69
CA SER A 127 -13.82 8.38 -7.20
C SER A 127 -15.23 8.11 -7.76
N HIS A 128 -16.12 7.59 -6.90
CA HIS A 128 -17.49 7.16 -7.18
C HIS A 128 -17.71 5.75 -7.77
N PRO A 129 -18.77 5.05 -7.29
CA PRO A 129 -19.39 4.01 -8.11
C PRO A 129 -20.04 4.72 -9.30
N ASP A 130 -19.53 4.49 -10.51
CA ASP A 130 -20.33 4.66 -11.72
C ASP A 130 -21.50 3.68 -11.65
N ARG A 131 -22.58 4.14 -11.03
CA ARG A 131 -23.90 3.58 -11.18
C ARG A 131 -24.39 4.13 -12.52
N ASN A 132 -24.01 3.50 -13.63
CA ASN A 132 -24.67 3.75 -14.91
C ASN A 132 -25.78 2.70 -15.10
N PRO A 133 -27.06 3.01 -14.84
CA PRO A 133 -28.18 2.17 -15.22
C PRO A 133 -28.57 2.48 -16.66
N ASP A 134 -27.66 2.26 -17.62
CA ASP A 134 -28.06 2.11 -19.03
C ASP A 134 -28.68 0.71 -19.20
N ARG A 135 -29.84 0.56 -18.55
CA ARG A 135 -30.80 -0.49 -18.81
C ARG A 135 -31.73 0.08 -19.88
N ASN A 136 -31.26 0.13 -21.12
CA ASN A 136 -32.15 0.29 -22.26
C ASN A 136 -32.59 -1.13 -22.65
N PRO A 137 -33.81 -1.59 -22.34
CA PRO A 137 -34.27 -2.87 -22.85
C PRO A 137 -34.45 -2.73 -24.35
N GLU A 138 -33.72 -3.57 -25.08
CA GLU A 138 -33.85 -3.79 -26.50
C GLU A 138 -35.34 -3.79 -26.91
N ARG A 139 -35.74 -2.75 -27.66
CA ARG A 139 -36.90 -2.83 -28.53
C ARG A 139 -36.53 -3.75 -29.69
N THR A 140 -37.02 -4.98 -29.69
CA THR A 140 -37.88 -5.50 -30.78
C THR A 140 -38.48 -6.83 -30.31
N PRO A 141 -39.74 -7.12 -30.65
CA PRO A 141 -39.91 -8.02 -31.79
C PRO A 141 -41.07 -7.65 -32.74
N GLU A 142 -40.88 -8.14 -33.97
CA GLU A 142 -41.87 -8.72 -34.87
C GLU A 142 -42.85 -7.82 -35.63
N HIS A 143 -42.51 -7.63 -36.91
CA HIS A 143 -43.49 -7.66 -38.00
C HIS A 143 -44.33 -8.93 -37.92
N ALA A 144 -45.65 -8.78 -37.75
CA ALA A 144 -46.63 -9.79 -38.11
C ALA A 144 -47.73 -9.15 -38.97
N HIS A 145 -48.12 -9.90 -39.99
CA HIS A 145 -49.01 -9.57 -41.08
C HIS A 145 -50.50 -9.39 -40.67
N SER A 146 -51.17 -8.49 -41.40
CA SER A 146 -52.49 -8.65 -42.07
C SER A 146 -53.83 -8.75 -41.30
N HIS A 147 -54.85 -8.10 -41.92
CA HIS A 147 -56.32 -8.24 -41.83
C HIS A 147 -56.99 -7.69 -40.56
N ASP A 148 -58.05 -6.85 -40.59
CA ASP A 148 -59.06 -6.48 -41.61
C ASP A 148 -59.37 -4.98 -41.62
#